data_AF-A0A4R3T2C0-F1
#
_entry.id   AF-A0A4R3T2C0-F1
#
_cell.length_a   1.000
_cell.length_b   1.000
_cell.length_c   1.000
_cell.angle_alpha   90.00
_cell.angle_beta   90.00
_cell.angle_gamma   90.00
#
_symmetry.space_group_name_H-M   'P 1'
#
loop_
_entity.id
_entity.type
_entity.pdbx_description
1 polymer ?
#
loop_
_entity_poly.entity_id
_entity_poly.type
_entity_poly.pdbx_seq_one_letter_code
_entity_poly.pdbx_strand_id
1 'polypeptide(L)'
;MAKLFDIMGNFPFKPEDKKPMLIRKQDYSTALYPPNNAFTSDNTFTMITTDTFMLGIYELGPGGVFAPLDIHPGDESYYILDGPVVQRSGNGQFAYLETGEGLFMPEGAWHCCHNFSDRKARILYFITPKAWSEQIPPAVIPTDEETKFYKGPNNDALPNMRDKIHDISRQGCTDDIGHWPVDAKEARETGAVYAVRDFEKLNNVHGTSHPMLMRFITSNDYGHFGEFILPAGGYGPRCSDPDTHKGDAALYCVDGPVTVNLVELEESFVMEPEDTFFIPAGVSYQLVNFEAKPVKVVFAITEL
;
A
#
# COMPACT_ATOMS: atom_id res chain seq x y z
N MET A 1 16.66 -14.54 -10.99
CA MET A 1 15.88 -13.80 -9.97
C MET A 1 16.29 -14.31 -8.61
N ALA A 2 16.48 -13.42 -7.66
CA ALA A 2 16.74 -13.77 -6.26
C ALA A 2 15.43 -14.29 -5.64
N LYS A 3 15.51 -15.21 -4.67
CA LYS A 3 14.30 -15.64 -3.95
C LYS A 3 13.79 -14.46 -3.12
N LEU A 4 12.48 -14.38 -2.86
CA LEU A 4 11.90 -13.31 -2.05
C LEU A 4 12.68 -13.11 -0.74
N PHE A 5 13.00 -14.20 -0.05
CA PHE A 5 13.78 -14.19 1.20
C PHE A 5 15.23 -13.69 1.07
N ASP A 6 15.84 -13.81 -0.12
CA ASP A 6 17.22 -13.38 -0.34
C ASP A 6 17.33 -11.84 -0.48
N ILE A 7 16.23 -11.18 -0.86
CA ILE A 7 16.18 -9.73 -1.09
C ILE A 7 15.62 -8.94 0.08
N MET A 8 15.04 -9.61 1.08
CA MET A 8 14.35 -8.96 2.19
C MET A 8 15.24 -7.94 2.90
N GLY A 9 14.74 -6.72 3.02
CA GLY A 9 15.43 -5.59 3.64
C GLY A 9 16.59 -5.02 2.83
N ASN A 10 16.85 -5.50 1.61
CA ASN A 10 18.03 -5.18 0.83
C ASN A 10 17.73 -4.90 -0.65
N PHE A 11 16.51 -4.51 -1.00
CA PHE A 11 16.13 -4.25 -2.39
C PHE A 11 15.42 -2.90 -2.54
N PRO A 12 15.78 -2.07 -3.54
CA PRO A 12 16.77 -2.32 -4.61
C PRO A 12 18.24 -2.13 -4.19
N PHE A 13 18.47 -1.68 -2.95
CA PHE A 13 19.80 -1.46 -2.37
C PHE A 13 19.80 -1.93 -0.91
N LYS A 14 20.99 -2.04 -0.33
CA LYS A 14 21.15 -2.28 1.11
C LYS A 14 20.79 -1.02 1.91
N PRO A 15 20.42 -1.14 3.20
CA PRO A 15 20.07 0.01 4.03
C PRO A 15 21.12 1.13 4.06
N GLU A 16 22.41 0.79 4.08
CA GLU A 16 23.52 1.74 4.08
C GLU A 16 23.72 2.48 2.74
N ASP A 17 23.10 1.99 1.66
CA ASP A 17 23.28 2.48 0.28
C ASP A 17 22.04 3.25 -0.23
N LYS A 18 21.09 3.58 0.65
CA LYS A 18 19.87 4.34 0.33
C LYS A 18 20.20 5.63 -0.41
N LYS A 19 19.54 5.83 -1.55
CA LYS A 19 19.65 7.04 -2.39
C LYS A 19 18.40 7.21 -3.25
N PRO A 20 18.11 8.42 -3.76
CA PRO A 20 17.04 8.60 -4.73
C PRO A 20 17.24 7.66 -5.92
N MET A 21 16.20 6.92 -6.28
CA MET A 21 16.34 5.88 -7.31
C MET A 21 15.03 5.64 -8.05
N LEU A 22 15.08 5.76 -9.38
CA LEU A 22 14.06 5.26 -10.27
C LEU A 22 14.22 3.75 -10.45
N ILE A 23 13.16 3.01 -10.15
CA ILE A 23 13.05 1.56 -10.28
C ILE A 23 12.03 1.30 -11.38
N ARG A 24 12.48 0.76 -12.50
CA ARG A 24 11.59 0.49 -13.62
C ARG A 24 10.77 -0.76 -13.38
N LYS A 25 9.58 -0.84 -13.98
CA LYS A 25 8.74 -2.05 -13.94
C LYS A 25 9.51 -3.34 -14.24
N GLN A 26 10.37 -3.33 -15.26
CA GLN A 26 11.14 -4.52 -15.65
C GLN A 26 12.21 -4.95 -14.64
N ASP A 27 12.57 -4.06 -13.70
CA ASP A 27 13.61 -4.30 -12.71
C ASP A 27 13.05 -4.87 -11.39
N TYR A 28 11.72 -4.95 -11.24
CA TYR A 28 11.09 -5.53 -10.06
C TYR A 28 11.50 -6.99 -9.86
N SER A 29 11.68 -7.39 -8.60
CA SER A 29 11.90 -8.79 -8.26
C SER A 29 10.58 -9.54 -8.34
N THR A 30 10.52 -10.65 -9.08
CA THR A 30 9.28 -11.43 -9.20
C THR A 30 9.40 -12.80 -8.55
N ALA A 31 8.32 -13.24 -7.89
CA ALA A 31 8.23 -14.53 -7.26
C ALA A 31 6.78 -15.05 -7.25
N LEU A 32 6.61 -16.34 -6.97
CA LEU A 32 5.35 -16.89 -6.49
C LEU A 32 5.38 -16.90 -4.96
N TYR A 33 4.26 -16.54 -4.33
CA TYR A 33 4.11 -16.62 -2.88
C TYR A 33 2.82 -17.38 -2.52
N PRO A 34 2.85 -18.40 -1.62
CA PRO A 34 4.06 -19.06 -1.13
C PRO A 34 4.76 -19.82 -2.27
N PRO A 35 6.10 -19.90 -2.30
CA PRO A 35 6.85 -20.41 -3.46
C PRO A 35 6.74 -21.93 -3.69
N ASN A 36 6.18 -22.67 -2.74
CA ASN A 36 6.10 -24.13 -2.76
C ASN A 36 4.73 -24.67 -3.20
N ASN A 37 3.75 -23.81 -3.49
CA ASN A 37 2.43 -24.24 -3.94
C ASN A 37 1.80 -23.31 -4.99
N ALA A 38 2.27 -23.43 -6.24
CA ALA A 38 1.78 -22.62 -7.36
C ALA A 38 0.26 -22.65 -7.59
N PHE A 39 -0.47 -23.63 -7.05
CA PHE A 39 -1.93 -23.72 -7.17
C PHE A 39 -2.66 -22.67 -6.33
N THR A 40 -2.10 -22.27 -5.19
CA THR A 40 -2.66 -21.26 -4.28
C THR A 40 -1.78 -20.02 -4.16
N SER A 41 -0.75 -19.91 -5.01
CA SER A 41 0.14 -18.77 -5.01
C SER A 41 -0.41 -17.60 -5.79
N ASP A 42 -0.07 -16.40 -5.34
CA ASP A 42 -0.13 -15.18 -6.12
C ASP A 42 1.21 -14.89 -6.82
N ASN A 43 1.16 -14.08 -7.89
CA ASN A 43 2.36 -13.52 -8.50
C ASN A 43 2.75 -12.26 -7.71
N THR A 44 3.93 -12.25 -7.12
CA THR A 44 4.47 -11.09 -6.40
C THR A 44 5.53 -10.36 -7.21
N PHE A 45 5.51 -9.04 -7.14
CA PHE A 45 6.45 -8.10 -7.76
C PHE A 45 6.95 -7.15 -6.67
N THR A 46 8.07 -7.48 -6.04
CA THR A 46 8.69 -6.64 -5.01
C THR A 46 9.45 -5.50 -5.67
N MET A 47 9.07 -4.27 -5.31
CA MET A 47 9.70 -3.04 -5.79
C MET A 47 10.75 -2.56 -4.80
N ILE A 48 10.38 -2.56 -3.50
CA ILE A 48 11.22 -2.09 -2.41
C ILE A 48 11.00 -3.00 -1.21
N THR A 49 12.10 -3.40 -0.56
CA THR A 49 12.10 -3.96 0.79
C THR A 49 13.36 -3.49 1.48
N THR A 50 13.20 -2.65 2.48
CA THR A 50 14.27 -2.04 3.28
C THR A 50 14.10 -2.42 4.75
N ASP A 51 14.94 -1.84 5.60
CA ASP A 51 14.79 -1.82 7.05
C ASP A 51 13.60 -0.98 7.54
N THR A 52 12.98 -0.17 6.68
CA THR A 52 11.90 0.78 7.04
C THR A 52 10.52 0.38 6.52
N PHE A 53 10.43 -0.30 5.36
CA PHE A 53 9.15 -0.78 4.82
C PHE A 53 9.32 -1.81 3.70
N MET A 54 8.18 -2.37 3.27
CA MET A 54 8.07 -3.10 2.01
C MET A 54 7.00 -2.50 1.11
N LEU A 55 7.27 -2.43 -0.19
CA LEU A 55 6.33 -2.06 -1.23
C LEU A 55 6.43 -3.05 -2.39
N GLY A 56 5.28 -3.53 -2.85
CA GLY A 56 5.20 -4.41 -4.01
C GLY A 56 3.79 -4.56 -4.53
N ILE A 57 3.65 -5.33 -5.61
CA ILE A 57 2.36 -5.72 -6.16
C ILE A 57 2.19 -7.22 -6.00
N TYR A 58 0.99 -7.66 -5.67
CA TYR A 58 0.58 -9.02 -5.97
C TYR A 58 -0.55 -9.07 -6.99
N GLU A 59 -0.63 -10.18 -7.73
CA GLU A 59 -1.68 -10.44 -8.70
C GLU A 59 -2.39 -11.76 -8.42
N LEU A 60 -3.71 -11.75 -8.53
CA LEU A 60 -4.57 -12.93 -8.45
C LEU A 60 -5.25 -13.17 -9.79
N GLY A 61 -5.17 -14.41 -10.28
CA GLY A 61 -5.95 -14.85 -11.43
C GLY A 61 -7.46 -14.81 -11.18
N PRO A 62 -8.30 -14.81 -12.23
CA PRO A 62 -9.75 -14.96 -12.09
C PRO A 62 -10.13 -16.19 -11.27
N GLY A 63 -11.03 -16.03 -10.30
CA GLY A 63 -11.42 -17.09 -9.36
C GLY A 63 -10.35 -17.44 -8.31
N GLY A 64 -9.22 -16.74 -8.30
CA GLY A 64 -8.08 -17.01 -7.45
C GLY A 64 -8.24 -16.50 -6.01
N VAL A 65 -7.45 -17.11 -5.13
CA VAL A 65 -7.26 -16.72 -3.73
C VAL A 65 -5.80 -16.99 -3.40
N PHE A 66 -5.13 -16.11 -2.66
CA PHE A 66 -3.86 -16.50 -2.07
C PHE A 66 -4.11 -17.25 -0.76
N ALA A 67 -3.44 -18.39 -0.62
CA ALA A 67 -3.51 -19.21 0.59
C ALA A 67 -2.12 -19.76 0.94
N PRO A 68 -1.81 -19.94 2.24
CA PRO A 68 -2.71 -19.80 3.39
C PRO A 68 -2.99 -18.32 3.78
N LEU A 69 -3.78 -18.07 4.83
CA LEU A 69 -3.95 -16.72 5.37
C LEU A 69 -2.59 -16.10 5.68
N ASP A 70 -2.45 -14.81 5.40
CA ASP A 70 -1.24 -14.05 5.69
C ASP A 70 -1.39 -13.20 6.96
N ILE A 71 -0.24 -12.82 7.52
CA ILE A 71 -0.12 -12.00 8.72
C ILE A 71 1.24 -11.31 8.71
N HIS A 72 1.28 -10.06 9.19
CA HIS A 72 2.50 -9.25 9.25
C HIS A 72 2.75 -8.71 10.67
N PRO A 73 4.04 -8.50 11.05
CA PRO A 73 4.44 -7.80 12.28
C PRO A 73 4.41 -6.28 12.13
N GLY A 74 3.79 -5.77 11.06
CA GLY A 74 3.54 -4.36 10.83
C GLY A 74 2.15 -4.18 10.24
N ASP A 75 1.74 -2.93 10.10
CA ASP A 75 0.51 -2.57 9.43
C ASP A 75 0.67 -2.73 7.92
N GLU A 76 -0.40 -3.16 7.26
CA GLU A 76 -0.46 -3.32 5.81
C GLU A 76 -1.57 -2.45 5.23
N SER A 77 -1.25 -1.75 4.14
CA SER A 77 -2.19 -0.94 3.38
C SER A 77 -2.22 -1.37 1.92
N TYR A 78 -3.41 -1.45 1.34
CA TYR A 78 -3.59 -1.73 -0.09
C TYR A 78 -4.07 -0.53 -0.87
N TYR A 79 -3.66 -0.51 -2.14
CA TYR A 79 -4.27 0.26 -3.22
C TYR A 79 -4.66 -0.72 -4.33
N ILE A 80 -5.94 -0.77 -4.68
CA ILE A 80 -6.40 -1.68 -5.75
C ILE A 80 -6.07 -1.06 -7.11
N LEU A 81 -5.07 -1.61 -7.78
CA LEU A 81 -4.68 -1.17 -9.14
C LEU A 81 -5.65 -1.70 -10.20
N ASP A 82 -6.09 -2.95 -10.05
CA ASP A 82 -7.12 -3.57 -10.89
C ASP A 82 -7.98 -4.50 -10.02
N GLY A 83 -9.27 -4.20 -9.94
CA GLY A 83 -10.24 -4.95 -9.14
C GLY A 83 -11.43 -5.45 -9.96
N PRO A 84 -12.49 -5.92 -9.30
CA PRO A 84 -12.69 -5.91 -7.85
C PRO A 84 -11.98 -7.05 -7.13
N VAL A 85 -11.78 -6.90 -5.82
CA VAL A 85 -11.36 -7.97 -4.91
C VAL A 85 -12.23 -8.02 -3.65
N VAL A 86 -12.26 -9.19 -3.01
CA VAL A 86 -12.82 -9.36 -1.67
C VAL A 86 -11.71 -9.71 -0.70
N GLN A 87 -11.34 -8.76 0.16
CA GLN A 87 -10.50 -9.06 1.31
C GLN A 87 -11.36 -9.66 2.42
N ARG A 88 -10.83 -10.71 3.03
CA ARG A 88 -11.40 -11.34 4.22
C ARG A 88 -10.39 -11.30 5.34
N SER A 89 -10.85 -11.00 6.55
CA SER A 89 -10.06 -11.18 7.78
C SER A 89 -10.37 -12.52 8.46
N GLY A 90 -9.43 -13.04 9.25
CA GLY A 90 -9.62 -14.26 10.04
C GLY A 90 -10.74 -14.15 11.09
N ASN A 91 -11.03 -12.93 11.57
CA ASN A 91 -12.09 -12.64 12.53
C ASN A 91 -13.48 -12.39 11.88
N GLY A 92 -13.60 -12.48 10.56
CA GLY A 92 -14.89 -12.50 9.86
C GLY A 92 -15.40 -11.16 9.35
N GLN A 93 -14.50 -10.20 9.12
CA GLN A 93 -14.79 -9.03 8.32
C GLN A 93 -14.53 -9.32 6.85
N PHE A 94 -15.32 -8.67 5.99
CA PHE A 94 -15.23 -8.78 4.54
C PHE A 94 -15.27 -7.37 3.96
N ALA A 95 -14.31 -7.08 3.10
CA ALA A 95 -14.18 -5.82 2.40
C ALA A 95 -14.21 -6.08 0.90
N TYR A 96 -15.23 -5.58 0.22
CA TYR A 96 -15.28 -5.55 -1.25
C TYR A 96 -14.64 -4.24 -1.70
N LEU A 97 -13.64 -4.31 -2.57
CA LEU A 97 -12.83 -3.17 -2.99
C LEU A 97 -12.77 -3.09 -4.51
N GLU A 98 -13.07 -1.91 -5.05
CA GLU A 98 -12.94 -1.59 -6.47
C GLU A 98 -11.60 -0.93 -6.82
N THR A 99 -11.30 -0.82 -8.11
CA THR A 99 -10.11 -0.11 -8.61
C THR A 99 -10.04 1.31 -8.06
N GLY A 100 -8.89 1.65 -7.49
CA GLY A 100 -8.61 2.94 -6.86
C GLY A 100 -9.00 3.01 -5.38
N GLU A 101 -9.68 2.00 -4.83
CA GLU A 101 -9.99 1.95 -3.39
C GLU A 101 -8.82 1.40 -2.59
N GLY A 102 -8.86 1.61 -1.28
CA GLY A 102 -7.82 1.21 -0.36
C GLY A 102 -8.29 0.29 0.76
N LEU A 103 -7.33 -0.31 1.44
CA LEU A 103 -7.59 -1.12 2.63
C LEU A 103 -6.53 -0.83 3.67
N PHE A 104 -6.95 -0.77 4.94
CA PHE A 104 -6.08 -0.80 6.09
C PHE A 104 -6.23 -2.12 6.85
N MET A 105 -5.12 -2.79 7.12
CA MET A 105 -5.04 -3.96 7.96
C MET A 105 -3.99 -3.73 9.04
N PRO A 106 -4.37 -3.77 10.33
CA PRO A 106 -3.43 -3.53 11.40
C PRO A 106 -2.50 -4.74 11.59
N GLU A 107 -1.35 -4.50 12.22
CA GLU A 107 -0.43 -5.55 12.69
C GLU A 107 -1.17 -6.73 13.33
N GLY A 108 -0.80 -7.94 12.94
CA GLY A 108 -1.37 -9.17 13.50
C GLY A 108 -2.78 -9.52 13.00
N ALA A 109 -3.39 -8.72 12.12
CA ALA A 109 -4.67 -9.06 11.50
C ALA A 109 -4.47 -10.15 10.44
N TRP A 110 -4.92 -11.37 10.74
CA TRP A 110 -5.03 -12.45 9.77
C TRP A 110 -5.92 -12.07 8.60
N HIS A 111 -5.47 -12.32 7.37
CA HIS A 111 -6.24 -11.94 6.20
C HIS A 111 -5.96 -12.79 4.96
N CYS A 112 -6.86 -12.73 3.98
CA CYS A 112 -6.66 -13.28 2.64
C CYS A 112 -7.48 -12.51 1.59
N CYS A 113 -7.04 -12.52 0.35
CA CYS A 113 -7.70 -11.83 -0.77
C CYS A 113 -8.28 -12.83 -1.77
N HIS A 114 -9.52 -12.60 -2.20
CA HIS A 114 -10.20 -13.37 -3.24
C HIS A 114 -10.48 -12.50 -4.46
N ASN A 115 -10.24 -13.05 -5.64
CA ASN A 115 -10.65 -12.48 -6.91
C ASN A 115 -11.80 -13.30 -7.51
N PHE A 116 -13.04 -12.88 -7.28
CA PHE A 116 -14.23 -13.51 -7.88
C PHE A 116 -14.58 -13.00 -9.28
N SER A 117 -13.76 -12.11 -9.85
CA SER A 117 -14.00 -11.55 -11.17
C SER A 117 -13.52 -12.48 -12.29
N ASP A 118 -13.77 -12.08 -13.54
CA ASP A 118 -13.31 -12.74 -14.76
C ASP A 118 -11.98 -12.17 -15.30
N ARG A 119 -11.37 -11.22 -14.58
CA ARG A 119 -10.10 -10.58 -14.94
C ARG A 119 -9.06 -10.78 -13.86
N LYS A 120 -7.80 -10.50 -14.20
CA LYS A 120 -6.71 -10.52 -13.24
C LYS A 120 -6.83 -9.31 -12.31
N ALA A 121 -6.81 -9.55 -11.00
CA ALA A 121 -6.73 -8.48 -10.01
C ALA A 121 -5.27 -8.13 -9.72
N ARG A 122 -5.00 -6.86 -9.43
CA ARG A 122 -3.68 -6.32 -9.11
C ARG A 122 -3.78 -5.40 -7.90
N ILE A 123 -2.95 -5.63 -6.89
CA ILE A 123 -2.99 -4.91 -5.63
C ILE A 123 -1.58 -4.42 -5.31
N LEU A 124 -1.43 -3.11 -5.12
CA LEU A 124 -0.20 -2.52 -4.57
C LEU A 124 -0.30 -2.53 -3.05
N TYR A 125 0.66 -3.16 -2.39
CA TYR A 125 0.73 -3.24 -0.95
C TYR A 125 1.88 -2.43 -0.39
N PHE A 126 1.65 -1.83 0.76
CA PHE A 126 2.63 -1.13 1.58
C PHE A 126 2.58 -1.69 3.00
N ILE A 127 3.69 -2.24 3.47
CA ILE A 127 3.81 -2.83 4.81
C ILE A 127 4.89 -2.10 5.59
N THR A 128 4.55 -1.62 6.78
CA THR A 128 5.43 -0.82 7.64
C THR A 128 5.18 -1.12 9.12
N PRO A 129 6.21 -1.16 9.98
CA PRO A 129 7.63 -0.98 9.65
C PRO A 129 8.27 -2.22 9.00
N LYS A 130 7.63 -3.39 9.09
CA LYS A 130 8.25 -4.64 8.64
C LYS A 130 7.20 -5.68 8.23
N ALA A 131 7.47 -6.39 7.14
CA ALA A 131 6.57 -7.42 6.62
C ALA A 131 6.80 -8.82 7.23
N TRP A 132 7.98 -9.08 7.81
CA TRP A 132 8.29 -10.37 8.45
C TRP A 132 9.16 -10.22 9.69
N SER A 133 9.04 -11.19 10.60
CA SER A 133 9.87 -11.31 11.80
C SER A 133 10.33 -12.76 11.96
N GLU A 134 11.16 -13.05 12.96
CA GLU A 134 11.53 -14.44 13.26
C GLU A 134 10.32 -15.30 13.68
N GLN A 135 9.22 -14.66 14.07
CA GLN A 135 8.00 -15.29 14.54
C GLN A 135 6.86 -15.25 13.50
N ILE A 136 7.02 -14.53 12.38
CA ILE A 136 5.98 -14.31 11.37
C ILE A 136 6.51 -14.59 9.95
N PRO A 137 5.86 -15.49 9.17
CA PRO A 137 4.65 -16.24 9.54
C PRO A 137 4.91 -17.27 10.64
N PRO A 138 3.94 -17.53 11.52
CA PRO A 138 4.08 -18.51 12.59
C PRO A 138 4.16 -19.94 12.05
N ALA A 139 4.70 -20.85 12.86
CA ALA A 139 4.81 -22.27 12.49
C ALA A 139 3.44 -22.94 12.23
N VAL A 140 2.36 -22.38 12.77
CA VAL A 140 0.99 -22.84 12.57
C VAL A 140 0.17 -21.66 12.09
N ILE A 141 -0.36 -21.77 10.87
CA ILE A 141 -1.28 -20.80 10.28
C ILE A 141 -2.69 -21.37 10.43
N PRO A 142 -3.68 -20.59 10.92
CA PRO A 142 -5.06 -21.04 11.00
C PRO A 142 -5.57 -21.54 9.64
N THR A 143 -6.24 -22.68 9.66
CA THR A 143 -6.97 -23.15 8.49
C THR A 143 -8.22 -22.29 8.26
N ASP A 144 -8.78 -22.34 7.04
CA ASP A 144 -10.03 -21.64 6.75
C ASP A 144 -11.17 -22.05 7.69
N GLU A 145 -11.23 -23.33 8.10
CA GLU A 145 -12.26 -23.82 9.03
C GLU A 145 -12.13 -23.21 10.43
N GLU A 146 -10.92 -22.81 10.83
CA GLU A 146 -10.60 -22.18 12.12
C GLU A 146 -10.83 -20.66 12.13
N THR A 147 -11.30 -20.09 11.03
CA THR A 147 -11.61 -18.66 10.87
C THR A 147 -13.10 -18.42 10.66
N LYS A 148 -13.56 -17.17 10.66
CA LYS A 148 -14.98 -16.85 10.43
C LYS A 148 -15.33 -16.75 8.95
N PHE A 149 -16.47 -17.32 8.57
CA PHE A 149 -17.07 -17.21 7.23
C PHE A 149 -18.56 -17.59 7.25
N TYR A 150 -19.25 -17.48 6.10
CA TYR A 150 -20.67 -17.81 6.02
C TYR A 150 -20.93 -19.27 6.43
N LYS A 151 -21.68 -19.46 7.53
CA LYS A 151 -21.94 -20.78 8.17
C LYS A 151 -20.68 -21.53 8.62
N GLY A 152 -19.60 -20.81 8.94
CA GLY A 152 -18.38 -21.42 9.47
C GLY A 152 -18.59 -22.11 10.82
N PRO A 153 -18.00 -23.30 11.04
CA PRO A 153 -18.23 -24.12 12.23
C PRO A 153 -17.71 -23.45 13.52
N ASN A 154 -16.73 -22.55 13.41
CA ASN A 154 -16.10 -21.86 14.53
C ASN A 154 -16.57 -20.41 14.72
N ASN A 155 -17.61 -19.97 13.99
CA ASN A 155 -18.10 -18.59 14.05
C ASN A 155 -18.46 -18.11 15.46
N ASP A 156 -19.08 -18.99 16.26
CA ASP A 156 -19.53 -18.65 17.62
C ASP A 156 -18.38 -18.71 18.65
N ALA A 157 -17.27 -19.39 18.30
CA ALA A 157 -16.09 -19.50 19.16
C ALA A 157 -15.10 -18.32 18.98
N LEU A 158 -15.20 -17.58 17.87
CA LEU A 158 -14.32 -16.46 17.53
C LEU A 158 -14.96 -15.10 17.91
N PRO A 159 -14.17 -14.02 18.09
CA PRO A 159 -14.66 -12.72 18.57
C PRO A 159 -15.80 -12.14 17.74
N ASN A 160 -16.84 -11.62 18.41
CA ASN A 160 -17.87 -10.83 17.72
C ASN A 160 -17.29 -9.45 17.34
N MET A 161 -17.28 -9.15 16.04
CA MET A 161 -16.71 -7.91 15.51
C MET A 161 -17.71 -6.77 15.36
N ARG A 162 -19.03 -7.02 15.50
CA ARG A 162 -20.08 -6.03 15.18
C ARG A 162 -19.87 -4.68 15.86
N ASP A 163 -19.54 -4.69 17.15
CA ASP A 163 -19.39 -3.48 17.96
C ASP A 163 -17.92 -3.02 18.08
N LYS A 164 -17.02 -3.64 17.30
CA LYS A 164 -15.58 -3.32 17.26
C LYS A 164 -15.15 -2.61 15.99
N ILE A 165 -16.02 -2.54 14.99
CA ILE A 165 -15.73 -1.95 13.68
C ILE A 165 -16.32 -0.54 13.70
N HIS A 166 -15.47 0.46 13.48
CA HIS A 166 -15.92 1.84 13.35
C HIS A 166 -16.56 2.10 12.00
N ASP A 167 -17.58 2.96 12.00
CA ASP A 167 -18.03 3.62 10.78
C ASP A 167 -17.05 4.73 10.42
N ILE A 168 -16.39 4.59 9.27
CA ILE A 168 -15.40 5.53 8.77
C ILE A 168 -15.96 6.46 7.69
N SER A 169 -17.24 6.30 7.31
CA SER A 169 -17.93 7.18 6.35
C SER A 169 -18.23 8.55 6.98
N ARG A 170 -17.18 9.36 7.17
CA ARG A 170 -17.24 10.72 7.69
C ARG A 170 -16.39 11.69 6.87
N GLN A 171 -16.63 12.99 7.06
CA GLN A 171 -15.73 14.02 6.57
C GLN A 171 -14.46 14.07 7.45
N GLY A 172 -13.29 14.11 6.81
CA GLY A 172 -12.00 14.29 7.48
C GLY A 172 -11.49 15.74 7.44
N CYS A 173 -10.50 16.04 8.27
CA CYS A 173 -9.74 17.29 8.28
C CYS A 173 -8.23 17.02 8.43
N THR A 174 -7.40 18.05 8.30
CA THR A 174 -5.93 17.91 8.42
C THR A 174 -5.50 17.36 9.78
N ASP A 175 -6.26 17.57 10.84
CA ASP A 175 -5.96 17.04 12.19
C ASP A 175 -6.12 15.51 12.27
N ASP A 176 -6.74 14.88 11.27
CA ASP A 176 -6.86 13.42 11.18
C ASP A 176 -5.60 12.74 10.62
N ILE A 177 -4.62 13.51 10.10
CA ILE A 177 -3.33 12.95 9.67
C ILE A 177 -2.64 12.35 10.89
N GLY A 178 -2.34 11.05 10.81
CA GLY A 178 -1.78 10.24 11.89
C GLY A 178 -2.82 9.36 12.61
N HIS A 179 -4.10 9.48 12.25
CA HIS A 179 -5.19 8.70 12.83
C HIS A 179 -6.25 8.28 11.78
N TRP A 180 -5.84 8.11 10.51
CA TRP A 180 -6.74 7.77 9.40
C TRP A 180 -6.55 6.31 8.92
N PRO A 181 -7.63 5.55 8.61
CA PRO A 181 -9.05 5.91 8.71
C PRO A 181 -9.63 5.87 10.13
N VAL A 182 -8.87 5.30 11.05
CA VAL A 182 -9.16 5.13 12.48
C VAL A 182 -7.84 5.23 13.24
N ASP A 183 -7.89 5.43 14.56
CA ASP A 183 -6.73 5.26 15.41
C ASP A 183 -6.12 3.84 15.25
N ALA A 184 -4.85 3.77 14.85
CA ALA A 184 -4.21 2.51 14.53
C ALA A 184 -4.03 1.61 15.75
N LYS A 185 -3.88 2.18 16.96
CA LYS A 185 -3.76 1.39 18.19
C LYS A 185 -5.08 0.66 18.46
N GLU A 186 -6.21 1.33 18.28
CA GLU A 186 -7.52 0.68 18.42
C GLU A 186 -7.74 -0.42 17.37
N ALA A 187 -7.34 -0.16 16.11
CA ALA A 187 -7.40 -1.19 15.06
C ALA A 187 -6.54 -2.41 15.41
N ARG A 188 -5.31 -2.22 15.91
CA ARG A 188 -4.39 -3.29 16.37
C ARG A 188 -4.96 -4.06 17.57
N GLU A 189 -5.57 -3.38 18.54
CA GLU A 189 -6.20 -4.03 19.70
C GLU A 189 -7.40 -4.91 19.32
N THR A 190 -8.16 -4.49 18.32
CA THR A 190 -9.37 -5.21 17.88
C THR A 190 -9.11 -6.22 16.76
N GLY A 191 -8.01 -6.06 16.02
CA GLY A 191 -7.74 -6.73 14.76
C GLY A 191 -8.71 -6.32 13.64
N ALA A 192 -9.30 -5.13 13.73
CA ALA A 192 -10.30 -4.69 12.78
C ALA A 192 -9.65 -4.16 11.49
N VAL A 193 -10.13 -4.63 10.33
CA VAL A 193 -9.69 -4.15 9.02
C VAL A 193 -10.68 -3.13 8.43
N TYR A 194 -10.19 -2.16 7.66
CA TYR A 194 -10.98 -1.03 7.16
C TYR A 194 -10.83 -0.84 5.66
N ALA A 195 -11.91 -1.08 4.91
CA ALA A 195 -12.00 -0.73 3.50
C ALA A 195 -12.20 0.77 3.35
N VAL A 196 -11.26 1.46 2.71
CA VAL A 196 -11.32 2.90 2.48
C VAL A 196 -11.73 3.14 1.02
N ARG A 197 -13.03 3.36 0.82
CA ARG A 197 -13.60 3.62 -0.51
C ARG A 197 -13.10 4.95 -1.05
N ASP A 198 -13.28 5.19 -2.35
CA ASP A 198 -12.74 6.41 -2.97
C ASP A 198 -13.25 7.69 -2.28
N PHE A 199 -14.54 7.73 -1.92
CA PHE A 199 -15.13 8.88 -1.22
C PHE A 199 -14.73 8.98 0.27
N GLU A 200 -14.15 7.93 0.85
CA GLU A 200 -13.68 7.86 2.24
C GLU A 200 -12.19 8.16 2.37
N LYS A 201 -11.47 8.49 1.30
CA LYS A 201 -10.07 8.93 1.43
C LYS A 201 -10.02 10.29 2.12
N LEU A 202 -9.04 10.48 3.00
CA LEU A 202 -8.80 11.77 3.65
C LEU A 202 -8.18 12.74 2.64
N ASN A 203 -8.98 13.68 2.16
CA ASN A 203 -8.53 14.67 1.19
C ASN A 203 -7.80 15.84 1.87
N ASN A 204 -6.66 16.23 1.32
CA ASN A 204 -5.88 17.38 1.73
C ASN A 204 -5.31 18.13 0.51
N VAL A 205 -4.86 19.35 0.71
CA VAL A 205 -4.18 20.14 -0.32
C VAL A 205 -2.74 20.34 0.10
N HIS A 206 -1.81 19.74 -0.64
CA HIS A 206 -0.39 19.96 -0.47
C HIS A 206 0.05 21.20 -1.27
N GLY A 207 0.76 22.12 -0.61
CA GLY A 207 1.30 23.33 -1.22
C GLY A 207 0.32 24.52 -1.25
N THR A 208 0.87 25.73 -1.28
CA THR A 208 0.11 26.99 -1.34
C THR A 208 0.34 27.75 -2.64
N SER A 209 1.52 27.60 -3.24
CA SER A 209 1.86 28.28 -4.50
C SER A 209 1.50 27.38 -5.70
N HIS A 210 1.87 26.10 -5.63
CA HIS A 210 1.55 25.12 -6.66
C HIS A 210 0.85 23.91 -6.04
N PRO A 211 -0.47 24.03 -5.79
CA PRO A 211 -1.19 23.01 -5.04
C PRO A 211 -1.37 21.71 -5.82
N MET A 212 -1.30 20.61 -5.08
CA MET A 212 -1.57 19.24 -5.50
C MET A 212 -2.60 18.61 -4.54
N LEU A 213 -3.47 17.74 -5.05
CA LEU A 213 -4.41 17.01 -4.22
C LEU A 213 -3.69 15.80 -3.60
N MET A 214 -3.72 15.69 -2.27
CA MET A 214 -3.20 14.57 -1.50
C MET A 214 -4.37 13.83 -0.85
N ARG A 215 -4.47 12.51 -1.02
CA ARG A 215 -5.61 11.72 -0.52
C ARG A 215 -5.11 10.50 0.23
N PHE A 216 -5.26 10.45 1.56
CA PHE A 216 -4.78 9.31 2.34
C PHE A 216 -5.80 8.17 2.33
N ILE A 217 -5.28 6.96 2.10
CA ILE A 217 -5.95 5.69 2.43
C ILE A 217 -5.67 5.38 3.91
N THR A 218 -4.40 5.48 4.33
CA THR A 218 -3.98 5.33 5.71
C THR A 218 -2.98 6.42 6.11
N SER A 219 -3.01 6.77 7.39
CA SER A 219 -2.03 7.66 8.00
C SER A 219 -1.97 7.37 9.49
N ASN A 220 -0.87 6.83 9.98
CA ASN A 220 -0.69 6.47 11.39
C ASN A 220 0.77 6.59 11.84
N ASP A 221 1.09 6.04 13.02
CA ASP A 221 2.42 6.04 13.64
C ASP A 221 3.45 5.13 12.94
N TYR A 222 3.02 4.21 12.06
CA TYR A 222 3.91 3.38 11.26
C TYR A 222 4.11 3.90 9.84
N GLY A 223 3.16 4.64 9.29
CA GLY A 223 3.33 5.30 8.01
C GLY A 223 2.06 5.85 7.39
N HIS A 224 2.21 6.30 6.15
CA HIS A 224 1.23 7.06 5.39
C HIS A 224 1.16 6.51 3.97
N PHE A 225 -0.05 6.25 3.49
CA PHE A 225 -0.27 5.67 2.17
C PHE A 225 -1.46 6.32 1.50
N GLY A 226 -1.33 6.66 0.21
CA GLY A 226 -2.38 7.41 -0.47
C GLY A 226 -2.01 7.88 -1.87
N GLU A 227 -2.76 8.83 -2.37
CA GLU A 227 -2.62 9.36 -3.73
C GLU A 227 -2.09 10.80 -3.71
N PHE A 228 -1.18 11.09 -4.62
CA PHE A 228 -0.91 12.43 -5.11
C PHE A 228 -1.49 12.60 -6.51
N ILE A 229 -2.30 13.63 -6.70
CA ILE A 229 -2.91 13.97 -7.99
C ILE A 229 -2.49 15.39 -8.36
N LEU A 230 -1.59 15.50 -9.33
CA LEU A 230 -1.09 16.77 -9.83
C LEU A 230 -1.89 17.19 -11.07
N PRO A 231 -2.55 18.36 -11.06
CA PRO A 231 -3.32 18.84 -12.21
C PRO A 231 -2.47 19.02 -13.49
N ALA A 232 -3.13 19.21 -14.62
CA ALA A 232 -2.50 19.69 -15.85
C ALA A 232 -2.68 21.20 -16.04
N GLY A 233 -1.87 21.77 -16.93
CA GLY A 233 -1.98 23.15 -17.37
C GLY A 233 -1.18 24.16 -16.53
N GLY A 234 -1.04 25.37 -17.07
CA GLY A 234 -0.18 26.43 -16.56
C GLY A 234 0.48 27.21 -17.69
N TYR A 235 1.28 28.23 -17.36
CA TYR A 235 2.14 28.91 -18.34
C TYR A 235 3.32 28.02 -18.77
N GLY A 236 3.89 27.28 -17.81
CA GLY A 236 4.84 26.19 -18.03
C GLY A 236 4.26 24.84 -17.57
N PRO A 237 5.08 23.80 -17.38
CA PRO A 237 4.60 22.56 -16.78
C PRO A 237 4.01 22.82 -15.40
N ARG A 238 3.01 22.03 -15.01
CA ARG A 238 2.50 22.10 -13.64
C ARG A 238 3.52 21.45 -12.72
N CYS A 239 3.84 22.07 -11.59
CA CYS A 239 4.64 21.48 -10.53
C CYS A 239 3.87 21.47 -9.21
N SER A 240 4.29 20.63 -8.26
CA SER A 240 3.94 20.80 -6.84
C SER A 240 4.87 21.80 -6.17
N ASP A 241 4.50 22.34 -5.01
CA ASP A 241 5.51 22.88 -4.09
C ASP A 241 6.51 21.75 -3.71
N PRO A 242 7.77 22.05 -3.38
CA PRO A 242 8.71 21.04 -2.88
C PRO A 242 8.20 20.39 -1.60
N ASP A 243 8.36 19.08 -1.51
CA ASP A 243 8.03 18.29 -0.33
C ASP A 243 9.28 17.54 0.18
N THR A 244 9.33 17.30 1.48
CA THR A 244 10.43 16.60 2.16
C THR A 244 9.84 15.89 3.37
N HIS A 245 10.22 14.62 3.54
CA HIS A 245 9.71 13.78 4.63
C HIS A 245 10.81 13.40 5.61
N LYS A 246 10.46 13.18 6.88
CA LYS A 246 11.40 12.68 7.88
C LYS A 246 11.76 11.21 7.68
N GLY A 247 10.83 10.44 7.13
CA GLY A 247 10.98 9.02 6.82
C GLY A 247 11.31 8.78 5.35
N ASP A 248 11.62 7.52 5.04
CA ASP A 248 11.78 7.10 3.65
C ASP A 248 10.42 7.12 2.94
N ALA A 249 10.45 7.33 1.63
CA ALA A 249 9.27 7.36 0.79
C ALA A 249 9.46 6.60 -0.51
N ALA A 250 8.33 6.21 -1.09
CA ALA A 250 8.24 5.68 -2.44
C ALA A 250 7.04 6.29 -3.16
N LEU A 251 7.20 6.51 -4.46
CA LEU A 251 6.13 6.92 -5.37
C LEU A 251 5.93 5.81 -6.39
N TYR A 252 4.70 5.38 -6.62
CA TYR A 252 4.33 4.45 -7.69
C TYR A 252 3.49 5.18 -8.73
N CYS A 253 3.89 5.14 -10.00
CA CYS A 253 3.19 5.87 -11.07
C CYS A 253 1.95 5.09 -11.53
N VAL A 254 0.76 5.63 -11.30
CA VAL A 254 -0.51 5.05 -11.77
C VAL A 254 -0.89 5.64 -13.12
N ASP A 255 -0.98 6.97 -13.19
CA ASP A 255 -1.30 7.73 -14.39
C ASP A 255 -0.15 8.72 -14.66
N GLY A 256 0.63 8.48 -15.71
CA GLY A 256 1.79 9.29 -16.07
C GLY A 256 1.90 9.54 -17.58
N PRO A 257 3.08 9.97 -18.09
CA PRO A 257 4.35 10.08 -17.37
C PRO A 257 4.36 11.15 -16.27
N VAL A 258 5.15 10.94 -15.21
CA VAL A 258 5.36 11.93 -14.12
C VAL A 258 6.85 12.18 -13.92
N THR A 259 7.24 13.44 -13.86
CA THR A 259 8.63 13.80 -13.56
C THR A 259 8.80 14.01 -12.06
N VAL A 260 9.75 13.31 -11.45
CA VAL A 260 10.27 13.60 -10.10
C VAL A 260 11.50 14.48 -10.26
N ASN A 261 11.42 15.72 -9.77
CA ASN A 261 12.52 16.68 -9.78
C ASN A 261 13.14 16.80 -8.39
N LEU A 262 14.40 16.42 -8.24
CA LEU A 262 15.16 16.55 -6.99
C LEU A 262 15.79 17.95 -6.95
N VAL A 263 15.05 18.91 -6.39
CA VAL A 263 15.32 20.35 -6.53
C VAL A 263 16.74 20.71 -6.12
N GLU A 264 17.21 20.20 -4.98
CA GLU A 264 18.54 20.51 -4.45
C GLU A 264 19.68 19.81 -5.19
N LEU A 265 19.38 18.71 -5.88
CA LEU A 265 20.37 17.93 -6.63
C LEU A 265 20.44 18.35 -8.10
N GLU A 266 19.50 19.16 -8.58
CA GLU A 266 19.35 19.53 -9.99
C GLU A 266 19.20 18.31 -10.92
N GLU A 267 18.62 17.22 -10.40
CA GLU A 267 18.37 15.97 -11.12
C GLU A 267 16.86 15.78 -11.36
N SER A 268 16.50 15.17 -12.48
CA SER A 268 15.12 14.89 -12.84
C SER A 268 14.98 13.49 -13.44
N PHE A 269 13.91 12.81 -13.04
CA PHE A 269 13.61 11.44 -13.47
C PHE A 269 12.19 11.36 -13.97
N VAL A 270 11.98 10.74 -15.14
CA VAL A 270 10.64 10.51 -15.70
C VAL A 270 10.19 9.10 -15.37
N MET A 271 9.13 9.00 -14.56
CA MET A 271 8.42 7.78 -14.24
C MET A 271 7.35 7.51 -15.30
N GLU A 272 7.46 6.38 -15.98
CA GLU A 272 6.37 5.85 -16.79
C GLU A 272 5.33 5.19 -15.89
N PRO A 273 4.08 4.96 -16.36
CA PRO A 273 3.12 4.14 -15.63
C PRO A 273 3.75 2.80 -15.21
N GLU A 274 3.51 2.44 -13.95
CA GLU A 274 4.09 1.30 -13.26
C GLU A 274 5.58 1.37 -12.96
N ASP A 275 6.24 2.52 -13.09
CA ASP A 275 7.55 2.73 -12.47
C ASP A 275 7.40 3.17 -11.00
N THR A 276 8.44 2.91 -10.21
CA THR A 276 8.54 3.33 -8.81
C THR A 276 9.73 4.25 -8.61
N PHE A 277 9.63 5.24 -7.74
CA PHE A 277 10.74 6.09 -7.35
C PHE A 277 10.93 6.03 -5.83
N PHE A 278 12.11 5.62 -5.38
CA PHE A 278 12.48 5.64 -3.97
C PHE A 278 13.10 6.98 -3.59
N ILE A 279 12.73 7.51 -2.42
CA ILE A 279 13.18 8.79 -1.88
C ILE A 279 13.63 8.55 -0.43
N PRO A 280 14.93 8.63 -0.11
CA PRO A 280 15.39 8.56 1.28
C PRO A 280 14.86 9.71 2.13
N ALA A 281 14.77 9.48 3.44
CA ALA A 281 14.51 10.52 4.44
C ALA A 281 15.33 11.80 4.20
N GLY A 282 14.67 12.95 4.31
CA GLY A 282 15.29 14.27 4.20
C GLY A 282 15.60 14.74 2.77
N VAL A 283 15.34 13.94 1.74
CA VAL A 283 15.52 14.37 0.35
C VAL A 283 14.30 15.17 -0.12
N SER A 284 14.54 16.39 -0.58
CA SER A 284 13.50 17.25 -1.15
C SER A 284 13.21 16.92 -2.61
N TYR A 285 11.93 16.89 -2.99
CA TYR A 285 11.49 16.60 -4.34
C TYR A 285 10.25 17.42 -4.74
N GLN A 286 10.00 17.50 -6.05
CA GLN A 286 8.77 18.01 -6.65
C GLN A 286 8.23 17.01 -7.66
N LEU A 287 6.90 16.95 -7.78
CA LEU A 287 6.26 16.33 -8.93
C LEU A 287 6.04 17.38 -10.01
N VAL A 288 6.32 17.01 -11.25
CA VAL A 288 6.15 17.88 -12.42
C VAL A 288 5.36 17.14 -13.50
N ASN A 289 4.31 17.79 -14.00
CA ASN A 289 3.41 17.29 -15.02
C ASN A 289 3.52 18.13 -16.29
N PHE A 290 3.99 17.49 -17.37
CA PHE A 290 4.06 18.04 -18.72
C PHE A 290 2.84 17.68 -19.58
N GLU A 291 1.96 16.83 -19.05
CA GLU A 291 0.85 16.25 -19.79
C GLU A 291 -0.39 17.16 -19.82
N ALA A 292 -1.27 16.88 -20.78
CA ALA A 292 -2.54 17.58 -20.94
C ALA A 292 -3.63 17.15 -19.94
N LYS A 293 -3.36 16.11 -19.13
CA LYS A 293 -4.29 15.53 -18.15
C LYS A 293 -3.63 15.48 -16.77
N PRO A 294 -4.41 15.48 -15.68
CA PRO A 294 -3.86 15.22 -14.37
C PRO A 294 -3.08 13.91 -14.35
N VAL A 295 -1.97 13.90 -13.62
CA VAL A 295 -1.17 12.71 -13.37
C VAL A 295 -1.38 12.25 -11.94
N LYS A 296 -1.17 10.96 -11.69
CA LYS A 296 -1.42 10.32 -10.40
C LYS A 296 -0.28 9.39 -10.03
N VAL A 297 0.23 9.58 -8.82
CA VAL A 297 1.12 8.61 -8.17
C VAL A 297 0.50 8.16 -6.84
N VAL A 298 0.77 6.92 -6.44
CA VAL A 298 0.50 6.43 -5.09
C VAL A 298 1.76 6.63 -4.27
N PHE A 299 1.66 7.32 -3.13
CA PHE A 299 2.77 7.50 -2.19
C PHE A 299 2.71 6.46 -1.08
N ALA A 300 3.89 6.05 -0.63
CA ALA A 300 4.13 5.33 0.61
C ALA A 300 5.23 6.05 1.37
N ILE A 301 4.95 6.55 2.57
CA ILE A 301 5.87 7.40 3.35
C ILE A 301 5.90 6.86 4.78
N THR A 302 7.08 6.62 5.35
CA THR A 302 7.17 6.03 6.70
C THR A 302 7.03 7.07 7.82
N GLU A 303 7.35 8.34 7.56
CA GLU A 303 7.14 9.47 8.49
C GLU A 303 7.08 10.80 7.71
N LEU A 304 6.00 11.57 7.84
CA LEU A 304 5.85 12.90 7.21
C LEU A 304 6.83 13.95 7.79
#